data_AF-W4FCK0-F1
#
_entry.id   AF-W4FCK0-F1
#
_cell.length_a   1.000
_cell.length_b   1.000
_cell.length_c   1.000
_cell.angle_alpha   90.00
_cell.angle_beta   90.00
_cell.angle_gamma   90.00
#
_symmetry.space_group_name_H-M   'P 1'
#
loop_
_entity.id
_entity.type
_entity.pdbx_description
1 polymer ?
#
loop_
_entity_poly.entity_id
_entity_poly.type
_entity_poly.pdbx_seq_one_letter_code
_entity_poly.pdbx_strand_id
1 'polypeptide(L)'
;MHDTQDLHDWLLRSLLVVHHGYEITTAGGSFQLAFHGIGDALAYCLDVQTQLLLLPLAPLSTESSIKGQRQRLKKAPYLFHGIRVRMGIHASEAIEDQVSGQIYKKTHPVTHRISYVGLPELIGGEVSDLGHDGQIVITSPVAKWLELPRKPTQMMPAYLES
;
A
#
# COMPACT_ATOMS: atom_id res chain seq x y z
N MET A 1 19.04 -11.70 -11.55
CA MET A 1 18.30 -12.24 -10.37
C MET A 1 17.99 -11.16 -9.33
N HIS A 2 18.57 -9.95 -9.43
CA HIS A 2 18.16 -8.77 -8.62
C HIS A 2 17.00 -7.99 -9.27
N ASP A 3 16.75 -8.24 -10.54
CA ASP A 3 15.90 -7.46 -11.44
C ASP A 3 14.44 -7.34 -10.96
N THR A 4 13.88 -8.43 -10.40
CA THR A 4 12.48 -8.46 -9.93
C THR A 4 12.30 -7.68 -8.63
N GLN A 5 13.21 -7.84 -7.67
CA GLN A 5 13.15 -7.12 -6.39
C GLN A 5 13.45 -5.64 -6.60
N ASP A 6 14.42 -5.32 -7.46
CA ASP A 6 14.77 -3.94 -7.79
C ASP A 6 13.60 -3.23 -8.51
N LEU A 7 12.91 -3.93 -9.42
CA LEU A 7 11.71 -3.41 -10.09
C LEU A 7 10.56 -3.17 -9.11
N HIS A 8 10.33 -4.11 -8.17
CA HIS A 8 9.38 -3.97 -7.09
C HIS A 8 9.67 -2.72 -6.25
N ASP A 9 10.90 -2.64 -5.74
CA ASP A 9 11.37 -1.56 -4.88
C ASP A 9 11.33 -0.20 -5.57
N TRP A 10 11.73 -0.15 -6.84
CA TRP A 10 11.67 1.05 -7.66
C TRP A 10 10.22 1.50 -7.87
N LEU A 11 9.32 0.59 -8.23
CA LEU A 11 7.92 0.93 -8.47
C LEU A 11 7.27 1.47 -7.18
N LEU A 12 7.42 0.76 -6.06
CA LEU A 12 6.86 1.18 -4.78
C LEU A 12 7.35 2.56 -4.35
N ARG A 13 8.65 2.84 -4.51
CA ARG A 13 9.23 4.16 -4.17
C ARG A 13 8.81 5.25 -5.15
N SER A 14 8.67 4.95 -6.44
CA SER A 14 8.24 5.93 -7.44
C SER A 14 6.81 6.42 -7.18
N LEU A 15 5.90 5.50 -6.84
CA LEU A 15 4.51 5.83 -6.50
C LEU A 15 4.41 6.51 -5.14
N LEU A 16 5.34 6.23 -4.23
CA LEU A 16 5.31 6.81 -2.89
C LEU A 16 5.45 8.33 -2.95
N VAL A 17 6.28 8.84 -3.87
CA VAL A 17 6.47 10.27 -4.11
C VAL A 17 5.19 10.92 -4.65
N VAL A 18 4.49 10.25 -5.57
CA VAL A 18 3.23 10.74 -6.18
C VAL A 18 2.14 10.91 -5.12
N HIS A 19 2.06 9.97 -4.18
CA HIS A 19 1.04 9.95 -3.12
C HIS A 19 1.50 10.61 -1.82
N HIS A 20 2.57 11.42 -1.87
CA HIS A 20 3.09 12.17 -0.70
C HIS A 20 3.33 11.29 0.54
N GLY A 21 3.71 10.03 0.31
CA GLY A 21 4.01 9.08 1.36
C GLY A 21 5.46 9.18 1.84
N TYR A 22 5.71 8.59 3.00
CA TYR A 22 7.01 8.58 3.64
C TYR A 22 7.47 7.15 3.95
N GLU A 23 8.65 6.76 3.48
CA GLU A 23 9.26 5.47 3.78
C GLU A 23 9.92 5.52 5.17
N ILE A 24 9.37 4.77 6.13
CA ILE A 24 9.92 4.67 7.49
C ILE A 24 11.10 3.70 7.50
N THR A 25 10.85 2.48 7.04
CA THR A 25 11.84 1.40 6.99
C THR A 25 11.47 0.38 5.92
N THR A 26 12.48 -0.34 5.46
CA THR A 26 12.34 -1.48 4.56
C THR A 26 13.06 -2.67 5.19
N ALA A 27 12.37 -3.80 5.35
CA ALA A 27 12.91 -5.01 5.95
C ALA A 27 12.45 -6.25 5.18
N GLY A 28 13.40 -7.04 4.65
CA GLY A 28 13.10 -8.29 3.96
C GLY A 28 12.15 -8.16 2.77
N GLY A 29 12.23 -7.06 2.01
CA GLY A 29 11.34 -6.76 0.88
C GLY A 29 9.97 -6.17 1.27
N SER A 30 9.71 -6.00 2.58
CA SER A 30 8.50 -5.33 3.08
C SER A 30 8.78 -3.87 3.39
N PHE A 31 7.80 -3.01 3.10
CA PHE A 31 7.88 -1.57 3.28
C PHE A 31 6.95 -1.13 4.41
N GLN A 32 7.48 -0.34 5.33
CA GLN A 32 6.68 0.37 6.32
C GLN A 32 6.57 1.83 5.91
N LEU A 33 5.35 2.28 5.67
CA LEU A 33 5.05 3.57 5.06
C LEU A 33 4.14 4.39 5.97
N ALA A 34 4.31 5.72 5.95
CA ALA A 34 3.40 6.66 6.58
C ALA A 34 2.79 7.60 5.54
N PHE A 35 1.51 7.95 5.73
CA PHE A 35 0.77 8.89 4.91
C PHE A 35 0.09 9.93 5.79
N HIS A 36 -0.12 11.12 5.26
CA HIS A 36 -0.79 12.21 5.98
C HIS A 36 -2.31 11.97 6.09
N GLY A 37 -2.90 11.31 5.08
CA GLY A 37 -4.32 11.01 5.03
C GLY A 37 -4.60 9.57 4.60
N ILE A 38 -5.78 9.09 5.02
CA ILE A 38 -6.29 7.77 4.61
C ILE A 38 -6.48 7.69 3.09
N GLY A 39 -6.91 8.79 2.47
CA GLY A 39 -7.10 8.88 1.02
C GLY A 39 -5.82 8.62 0.23
N ASP A 40 -4.70 9.23 0.63
CA ASP A 40 -3.41 9.07 -0.04
C ASP A 40 -2.88 7.63 0.10
N ALA A 41 -3.02 7.03 1.29
CA ALA A 41 -2.63 5.64 1.52
C ALA A 41 -3.44 4.67 0.64
N LEU A 42 -4.75 4.88 0.53
CA LEU A 42 -5.61 4.06 -0.32
C LEU A 42 -5.29 4.24 -1.80
N ALA A 43 -5.12 5.47 -2.26
CA ALA A 43 -4.76 5.77 -3.64
C ALA A 43 -3.41 5.13 -4.00
N TYR A 44 -2.41 5.24 -3.11
CA TYR A 44 -1.13 4.56 -3.24
C TYR A 44 -1.29 3.05 -3.40
N CYS A 45 -2.01 2.39 -2.48
CA CYS A 45 -2.17 0.93 -2.55
C CYS A 45 -2.91 0.49 -3.83
N LEU A 46 -3.94 1.23 -4.26
CA LEU A 46 -4.66 0.94 -5.50
C LEU A 46 -3.77 1.11 -6.74
N ASP A 47 -2.98 2.18 -6.79
CA ASP A 47 -2.05 2.42 -7.89
C ASP A 47 -0.95 1.37 -7.92
N VAL A 48 -0.40 0.97 -6.77
CA VAL A 48 0.59 -0.12 -6.68
C VAL A 48 0.03 -1.41 -7.27
N GLN A 49 -1.17 -1.86 -6.85
CA GLN A 49 -1.75 -3.09 -7.41
C GLN A 49 -2.01 -2.96 -8.92
N THR A 50 -2.46 -1.79 -9.36
CA THR A 50 -2.76 -1.54 -10.78
C THR A 50 -1.48 -1.56 -11.63
N GLN A 51 -0.42 -0.87 -11.18
CA GLN A 51 0.84 -0.79 -11.91
C GLN A 51 1.55 -2.15 -11.93
N LEU A 52 1.54 -2.89 -10.83
CA LEU A 52 2.10 -4.25 -10.77
C LEU A 52 1.40 -5.19 -11.77
N LEU A 53 0.08 -5.07 -11.92
CA LEU A 53 -0.70 -5.84 -12.89
C LEU A 53 -0.35 -5.47 -14.35
N LEU A 54 0.01 -4.21 -14.61
CA LEU A 54 0.32 -3.67 -15.93
C LEU A 54 1.80 -3.80 -16.32
N LEU A 55 2.69 -4.12 -15.37
CA LEU A 55 4.11 -4.24 -15.66
C LEU A 55 4.35 -5.28 -16.77
N PRO A 56 5.05 -4.89 -17.85
CA PRO A 56 5.43 -5.82 -18.90
C PRO A 56 6.58 -6.68 -18.37
N LEU A 57 6.27 -7.75 -17.65
CA LEU A 57 7.29 -8.75 -17.36
C LEU A 57 7.64 -9.49 -18.65
N ALA A 58 8.95 -9.67 -18.88
CA ALA A 58 9.44 -10.68 -19.80
C ALA A 58 8.68 -12.00 -19.52
N PRO A 59 8.31 -12.79 -20.55
CA PRO A 59 7.50 -13.98 -20.34
C PRO A 59 8.17 -14.83 -19.27
N LEU A 60 7.56 -14.89 -18.08
CA LEU A 60 8.07 -15.68 -16.98
C LEU A 60 8.22 -17.08 -17.53
N SER A 61 9.48 -17.49 -17.75
CA SER A 61 9.80 -18.88 -17.99
C SER A 61 9.17 -19.66 -16.84
N THR A 62 8.18 -20.46 -17.21
CA THR A 62 7.70 -21.67 -16.56
C THR A 62 8.36 -22.00 -15.22
N GLU A 63 7.51 -22.31 -14.24
CA GLU A 63 7.82 -23.12 -13.05
C GLU A 63 8.38 -22.38 -11.83
N SER A 64 7.48 -21.80 -11.03
CA SER A 64 7.52 -22.09 -9.60
C SER A 64 6.14 -21.91 -8.99
N SER A 65 5.70 -23.00 -8.36
CA SER A 65 4.46 -23.22 -7.65
C SER A 65 4.03 -22.08 -6.74
N ILE A 66 3.07 -21.28 -7.19
CA ILE A 66 1.96 -20.86 -6.32
C ILE A 66 0.69 -21.16 -7.10
N LYS A 67 -0.23 -21.88 -6.47
CA LYS A 67 -1.60 -22.11 -6.97
C LYS A 67 -2.32 -20.77 -7.11
N GLY A 68 -2.01 -20.03 -8.17
CA GLY A 68 -2.69 -18.84 -8.63
C GLY A 68 -3.18 -19.14 -10.02
N GLN A 69 -4.34 -19.80 -10.09
CA GLN A 69 -5.03 -20.10 -11.33
C GLN A 69 -5.08 -18.80 -12.16
N ARG A 70 -4.47 -18.77 -13.35
CA ARG A 70 -4.67 -17.71 -14.34
C ARG A 70 -6.17 -17.66 -14.69
N GLN A 71 -6.98 -17.01 -13.85
CA GLN A 71 -8.38 -16.80 -14.14
C GLN A 71 -8.48 -15.61 -15.08
N ARG A 72 -8.71 -15.92 -16.36
CA ARG A 72 -9.21 -14.93 -17.32
C ARG A 72 -10.67 -14.69 -16.99
N LEU A 73 -11.00 -13.45 -16.63
CA LEU A 73 -12.38 -13.01 -16.67
C LEU A 73 -12.79 -12.85 -18.13
N LYS A 74 -14.04 -13.15 -18.47
CA LYS A 74 -14.58 -12.96 -19.83
C LYS A 74 -14.46 -11.50 -20.33
N LYS A 75 -14.23 -10.54 -19.42
CA LYS A 75 -14.15 -9.09 -19.69
C LYS A 75 -12.82 -8.43 -19.33
N ALA A 76 -11.91 -9.09 -18.59
CA ALA A 76 -10.63 -8.50 -18.19
C ALA A 76 -9.49 -9.48 -18.52
N PRO A 77 -8.41 -9.03 -19.18
CA PRO A 77 -7.42 -9.94 -19.77
C PRO A 77 -6.66 -10.76 -18.72
N TYR A 78 -6.49 -10.28 -17.48
CA TYR A 78 -5.84 -11.01 -16.37
C TYR A 78 -6.40 -10.58 -15.00
N LEU A 79 -6.64 -11.52 -14.08
CA LEU A 79 -6.90 -11.24 -12.66
C LEU A 79 -5.62 -11.11 -11.83
N PHE A 80 -4.55 -11.78 -12.27
CA PHE A 80 -3.22 -11.73 -11.66
C PHE A 80 -2.15 -11.79 -12.76
N HIS A 81 -1.14 -10.93 -12.66
CA HIS A 81 0.02 -10.91 -13.55
C HIS A 81 1.25 -10.46 -12.76
N GLY A 82 2.38 -11.16 -12.91
CA GLY A 82 3.66 -10.68 -12.38
C GLY A 82 3.85 -10.75 -10.87
N ILE A 83 4.60 -9.77 -10.36
CA ILE A 83 4.91 -9.56 -8.94
C ILE A 83 3.63 -9.17 -8.21
N ARG A 84 3.42 -9.71 -7.02
CA ARG A 84 2.25 -9.40 -6.19
C ARG A 84 2.71 -8.96 -4.82
N VAL A 85 2.02 -7.96 -4.27
CA VAL A 85 2.27 -7.44 -2.93
C VAL A 85 1.00 -7.56 -2.10
N ARG A 86 1.16 -7.93 -0.83
CA ARG A 86 0.11 -7.80 0.18
C ARG A 86 0.28 -6.45 0.85
N MET A 87 -0.82 -5.75 1.12
CA MET A 87 -0.79 -4.44 1.76
C MET A 87 -1.83 -4.36 2.87
N GLY A 88 -1.43 -3.77 3.99
CA GLY A 88 -2.29 -3.47 5.13
C GLY A 88 -2.37 -1.97 5.38
N ILE A 89 -3.57 -1.45 5.65
CA ILE A 89 -3.77 -0.05 6.03
C ILE A 89 -4.45 0.02 7.39
N HIS A 90 -3.75 0.67 8.32
CA HIS A 90 -4.31 1.08 9.59
C HIS A 90 -4.26 2.59 9.73
N ALA A 91 -5.34 3.16 10.24
CA ALA A 91 -5.41 4.55 10.64
C ALA A 91 -5.81 4.60 12.10
N SER A 92 -5.04 5.36 12.89
CA SER A 92 -5.41 5.64 14.26
C SER A 92 -6.53 6.66 14.28
N GLU A 93 -7.62 6.31 14.95
CA GLU A 93 -8.76 7.19 15.12
C GLU A 93 -8.46 8.19 16.25
N ALA A 94 -8.71 9.49 16.03
CA ALA A 94 -8.64 10.51 17.08
C ALA A 94 -9.92 10.55 17.92
N ILE A 95 -10.58 9.41 18.11
CA ILE A 95 -11.80 9.32 18.91
C ILE A 95 -11.43 8.90 20.32
N GLU A 96 -11.96 9.66 21.27
CA GLU A 96 -11.72 9.62 22.72
C GLU A 96 -12.04 8.28 23.38
N ASP A 97 -12.63 7.32 22.65
CA ASP A 97 -13.08 6.04 23.22
C ASP A 97 -12.48 4.84 22.48
N GLN A 98 -11.34 4.43 23.05
CA GLN A 98 -10.80 3.08 23.14
C GLN A 98 -10.29 2.40 21.86
N VAL A 99 -9.03 1.95 21.97
CA VAL A 99 -8.38 0.81 21.30
C VAL A 99 -7.27 1.16 20.32
N SER A 100 -7.25 2.32 19.64
CA SER A 100 -6.18 2.52 18.65
C SER A 100 -4.79 2.77 19.23
N GLY A 101 -4.69 3.19 20.50
CA GLY A 101 -3.43 3.53 21.14
C GLY A 101 -2.77 4.78 20.55
N GLN A 102 -1.82 5.34 21.30
CA GLN A 102 -1.10 6.54 20.87
C GLN A 102 0.08 6.18 19.97
N ILE A 103 0.26 6.96 18.90
CA ILE A 103 1.43 6.90 18.03
C ILE A 103 2.46 7.92 18.49
N TYR A 104 3.70 7.48 18.69
CA TYR A 104 4.81 8.32 19.10
C TYR A 104 5.76 8.53 17.94
N LYS A 105 6.05 9.80 17.63
CA LYS A 105 7.04 10.18 16.62
C LYS A 105 8.43 10.18 17.25
N LYS A 106 9.33 9.34 16.75
CA LYS A 106 10.74 9.28 17.15
C LYS A 106 11.62 9.73 15.99
N THR A 107 12.36 10.82 16.17
CA THR A 107 13.35 11.27 15.19
C THR A 107 14.72 10.71 15.54
N HIS A 108 15.37 10.07 14.58
CA HIS A 108 16.73 9.59 14.74
C HIS A 108 17.70 10.78 14.87
N PRO A 109 18.57 10.83 15.90
CA PRO A 109 19.37 12.02 16.20
C PRO A 109 20.39 12.40 15.11
N VAL A 110 20.86 11.40 14.35
CA VAL A 110 21.86 11.61 13.26
C VAL A 110 21.22 11.71 11.88
N THR A 111 20.46 10.70 11.45
CA THR A 111 19.88 10.66 10.09
C THR A 111 18.64 11.52 9.91
N HIS A 112 18.08 12.06 11.00
CA HIS A 112 16.81 12.79 11.03
C HIS A 112 15.60 12.03 10.46
N ARG A 113 15.74 10.72 10.22
CA ARG A 113 14.62 9.86 9.83
C ARG A 113 13.61 9.77 10.96
N ILE A 114 12.35 9.70 10.60
CA ILE A 114 11.22 9.62 11.52
C ILE A 114 10.76 8.17 11.58
N SER A 115 10.64 7.64 12.78
CA SER A 115 9.95 6.38 13.04
C SER A 115 8.69 6.66 13.84
N TYR A 116 7.66 5.85 13.59
CA TYR A 116 6.42 5.90 14.34
C TYR A 116 6.32 4.65 15.18
N VAL A 117 6.23 4.81 16.49
CA VAL A 117 6.24 3.72 17.45
C VAL A 117 4.93 3.71 18.23
N GLY A 118 4.34 2.54 18.43
CA GLY A 118 3.14 2.37 19.24
C GLY A 118 2.22 1.26 18.73
N LEU A 119 1.04 1.13 19.33
CA LEU A 119 0.05 0.15 18.88
C LEU A 119 -0.35 0.32 17.40
N PRO A 120 -0.52 1.54 16.86
CA PRO A 120 -0.84 1.70 15.44
C PRO A 120 0.23 1.12 14.49
N GLU A 121 1.50 1.18 14.91
CA GLU A 121 2.62 0.59 14.15
C GLU A 121 2.46 -0.93 14.05
N LEU A 122 2.25 -1.59 15.19
CA LEU A 122 2.09 -3.04 15.29
C LEU A 122 0.85 -3.51 14.52
N ILE A 123 -0.28 -2.82 14.71
CA ILE A 123 -1.53 -3.14 14.00
C ILE A 123 -1.33 -3.02 12.49
N GLY A 124 -0.62 -1.99 12.02
CA GLY A 124 -0.32 -1.84 10.59
C GLY A 124 0.43 -3.03 10.01
N GLY A 125 1.42 -3.55 10.75
CA GLY A 125 2.16 -4.77 10.38
C GLY A 125 1.26 -6.01 10.34
N GLU A 126 0.55 -6.28 11.43
CA GLU A 126 -0.33 -7.46 11.55
C GLU A 126 -1.44 -7.47 10.49
N VAL A 127 -2.04 -6.32 10.20
CA VAL A 127 -3.08 -6.19 9.17
C VAL A 127 -2.56 -6.53 7.78
N SER A 128 -1.30 -6.19 7.48
CA SER A 128 -0.65 -6.57 6.22
C SER A 128 -0.43 -8.08 6.14
N ASP A 129 -0.05 -8.71 7.26
CA ASP A 129 0.23 -10.15 7.33
C ASP A 129 -1.03 -11.03 7.28
N LEU A 130 -2.20 -10.48 7.63
CA LEU A 130 -3.49 -11.14 7.41
C LEU A 130 -3.89 -11.20 5.92
N GLY A 131 -3.28 -10.36 5.08
CA GLY A 131 -3.57 -10.27 3.65
C GLY A 131 -2.85 -11.32 2.81
N HIS A 132 -3.45 -11.68 1.68
CA HIS A 132 -2.81 -12.47 0.64
C HIS A 132 -2.20 -11.58 -0.45
N ASP A 133 -1.30 -12.15 -1.25
CA ASP A 133 -0.74 -11.51 -2.44
C ASP A 133 -1.81 -10.86 -3.32
N GLY A 134 -1.67 -9.57 -3.60
CA GLY A 134 -2.62 -8.80 -4.41
C GLY A 134 -3.81 -8.24 -3.63
N GLN A 135 -3.88 -8.46 -2.31
CA GLN A 135 -4.93 -7.91 -1.46
C GLN A 135 -4.50 -6.63 -0.75
N ILE A 136 -5.49 -5.78 -0.49
CA ILE A 136 -5.38 -4.63 0.40
C ILE A 136 -6.34 -4.89 1.56
N VAL A 137 -5.79 -5.08 2.76
CA VAL A 137 -6.57 -5.28 3.99
C VAL A 137 -6.60 -3.98 4.77
N ILE A 138 -7.77 -3.60 5.25
CA ILE A 138 -7.97 -2.33 5.97
C ILE A 138 -8.62 -2.57 7.32
N THR A 139 -8.27 -1.74 8.29
CA THR A 139 -8.90 -1.77 9.62
C THR A 139 -10.24 -1.02 9.63
N SER A 140 -11.06 -1.28 10.65
CA SER A 140 -12.39 -0.66 10.82
C SER A 140 -12.38 0.88 10.72
N PRO A 141 -11.43 1.64 11.31
CA PRO A 141 -11.39 3.09 11.13
C PRO A 141 -11.26 3.53 9.67
N VAL A 142 -10.45 2.83 8.88
CA VAL A 142 -10.28 3.10 7.44
C VAL A 142 -11.56 2.76 6.67
N ALA A 143 -12.22 1.66 7.03
CA ALA A 143 -13.51 1.28 6.43
C ALA A 143 -14.62 2.29 6.74
N LYS A 144 -14.74 2.73 8.01
CA LYS A 144 -15.68 3.80 8.40
C LYS A 144 -15.41 5.09 7.63
N TRP A 145 -14.13 5.45 7.46
CA TRP A 145 -13.76 6.63 6.68
C TRP A 145 -14.19 6.55 5.21
N LEU A 146 -14.23 5.34 4.61
CA LEU A 146 -14.76 5.12 3.26
C LEU A 146 -16.28 5.29 3.18
N GLU A 147 -17.01 4.96 4.25
CA GLU A 147 -18.48 5.05 4.33
C GLU A 147 -18.98 6.49 4.52
N LEU A 148 -18.10 7.42 4.93
CA LEU A 148 -18.49 8.81 5.12
C LEU A 148 -18.91 9.48 3.80
N PRO A 149 -20.04 10.22 3.79
CA PRO A 149 -20.52 10.88 2.60
C PRO A 149 -19.53 11.96 2.16
N ARG A 150 -18.93 11.78 0.97
CA ARG A 150 -18.04 12.78 0.39
C ARG A 150 -18.86 13.79 -0.40
N LYS A 151 -18.64 15.08 -0.18
CA LYS A 151 -19.14 16.11 -1.10
C LYS A 151 -18.49 15.89 -2.47
N PRO A 152 -19.22 15.97 -3.60
CA PRO A 152 -18.70 15.67 -4.94
C PRO A 152 -17.63 16.65 -5.48
N THR A 153 -16.92 17.38 -4.63
CA THR A 153 -15.94 18.41 -5.01
C THR A 153 -14.47 17.97 -4.84
N GLN A 154 -14.21 16.74 -4.37
CA GLN A 154 -12.84 16.22 -4.17
C GLN A 154 -12.54 14.97 -5.01
N MET A 155 -13.15 14.85 -6.19
CA MET A 155 -12.76 13.86 -7.19
C MET A 155 -12.00 14.59 -8.30
N MET A 156 -10.66 14.55 -8.22
CA MET A 156 -9.65 14.94 -9.22
C MET A 156 -9.42 16.45 -9.47
N PRO A 157 -8.19 16.97 -9.33
CA PRO A 157 -7.75 18.09 -10.17
C PRO A 157 -7.60 17.57 -11.61
N ALA A 158 -8.21 18.27 -12.56
CA ALA A 158 -8.05 18.01 -13.98
C ALA A 158 -6.59 18.18 -14.39
N TYR A 159 -5.85 17.08 -14.54
CA TYR A 159 -4.63 17.05 -15.34
C TYR A 159 -5.00 16.79 -16.80
N LEU A 160 -5.56 17.81 -17.45
CA LEU A 160 -5.66 17.94 -18.90
C LEU A 160 -6.08 19.37 -19.22
N GLU A 161 -5.09 20.28 -19.19
CA GLU A 161 -5.06 21.48 -20.02
C GLU A 161 -3.68 22.16 -19.88
N SER A 162 -2.75 21.79 -20.77
CA SER A 162 -1.85 22.69 -21.54
C SER A 162 -0.85 21.85 -22.32
#